data_AF-A0A642C4T5-F1
#
_entry.id   AF-A0A642C4T5-F1
#
_cell.length_a   1.000
_cell.length_b   1.000
_cell.length_c   1.000
_cell.angle_alpha   90.00
_cell.angle_beta   90.00
_cell.angle_gamma   90.00
#
_symmetry.space_group_name_H-M   'P 1'
#
loop_
_entity.id
_entity.type
_entity.pdbx_description
1 polymer ?
#
loop_
_entity_poly.entity_id
_entity_poly.type
_entity_poly.pdbx_seq_one_letter_code
_entity_poly.pdbx_strand_id
1 'polypeptide(L)'
;MKKHFFFIFMFLLMTRICAFAYPNMIVEHYTAERGLPNNIVNCTLKGQDGFVWFGTWYGLCSFDGTKFRSYDNHDGFYSADIPPRKIQRIVEDRNGYLWIKTIDRKLYLFDKKHESFHAVYDDVKEYSENIQIIKIQ
;
A
#
# COMPACT_ATOMS: atom_id res chain seq x y z
N MET A 1 -4.18 -21.75 -58.01
CA MET A 1 -5.45 -21.52 -57.27
C MET A 1 -5.55 -22.28 -55.94
N LYS A 2 -5.31 -23.60 -55.87
CA LYS A 2 -5.47 -24.39 -54.63
C LYS A 2 -4.52 -24.01 -53.46
N LYS A 3 -3.29 -23.57 -53.75
CA LYS A 3 -2.31 -23.16 -52.72
C LYS A 3 -2.70 -21.86 -51.98
N HIS A 4 -3.34 -20.90 -52.65
CA HIS A 4 -3.79 -19.66 -51.99
C HIS A 4 -4.99 -19.90 -51.06
N PHE A 5 -5.87 -20.84 -51.40
CA PHE A 5 -6.99 -21.22 -50.54
C PHE A 5 -6.50 -21.86 -49.22
N PHE A 6 -5.44 -22.67 -49.29
CA PHE A 6 -4.81 -23.27 -48.12
C PHE A 6 -4.21 -22.22 -47.16
N PHE A 7 -3.52 -21.21 -47.69
CA PHE A 7 -2.96 -20.12 -46.87
C PHE A 7 -4.03 -19.22 -46.25
N ILE A 8 -5.12 -18.93 -46.97
CA ILE A 8 -6.27 -18.18 -46.43
C ILE A 8 -6.96 -18.96 -45.30
N PHE A 9 -7.11 -20.28 -45.47
CA PHE A 9 -7.65 -21.16 -44.43
C PHE A 9 -6.75 -21.23 -43.18
N MET A 10 -5.42 -21.29 -43.38
CA MET A 10 -4.45 -21.26 -42.28
C MET A 10 -4.43 -19.92 -41.55
N PHE A 11 -4.61 -18.81 -42.28
CA PHE A 11 -4.72 -17.46 -41.71
C PHE A 11 -6.02 -17.30 -40.89
N LEU A 12 -7.14 -17.83 -41.37
CA LEU A 12 -8.43 -17.85 -40.64
C LEU A 12 -8.40 -18.75 -39.38
N LEU A 13 -7.55 -19.78 -39.35
CA LEU A 13 -7.29 -20.60 -38.17
C LEU A 13 -6.44 -19.86 -37.12
N MET A 14 -5.54 -18.97 -37.55
CA MET A 14 -4.70 -18.14 -36.68
C MET A 14 -5.44 -16.91 -36.12
N THR A 15 -6.55 -16.46 -36.70
CA THR A 15 -7.38 -15.37 -36.14
C THR A 15 -8.27 -15.81 -34.97
N ARG A 16 -8.22 -17.09 -34.56
CA ARG A 16 -8.81 -17.60 -33.31
C ARG A 16 -7.88 -17.38 -32.11
N ILE A 17 -7.04 -16.33 -32.13
CA ILE A 17 -6.29 -15.94 -30.95
C ILE A 17 -7.30 -15.55 -29.88
N CYS A 18 -7.32 -16.34 -28.82
CA CYS A 18 -8.19 -16.22 -27.68
C CYS A 18 -8.33 -14.77 -27.24
N ALA A 19 -9.51 -14.20 -27.43
CA ALA A 19 -10.00 -13.20 -26.50
C ALA A 19 -10.24 -13.93 -25.18
N PHE A 20 -9.21 -14.05 -24.34
CA PHE A 20 -9.41 -14.37 -22.93
C PHE A 20 -10.11 -13.14 -22.33
N ALA A 21 -11.44 -13.12 -22.39
CA ALA A 21 -12.21 -12.37 -21.43
C ALA A 21 -11.86 -12.99 -20.07
N TYR A 22 -11.28 -12.24 -19.14
CA TYR A 22 -11.08 -12.70 -17.77
C TYR A 22 -12.46 -13.10 -17.23
N PRO A 23 -12.80 -14.41 -17.16
CA PRO A 23 -14.14 -14.79 -16.78
C PRO A 23 -14.19 -14.59 -15.27
N ASN A 24 -15.03 -13.64 -14.84
CA ASN A 24 -15.38 -13.41 -13.45
C ASN A 24 -14.22 -12.93 -12.56
N MET A 25 -13.98 -11.61 -12.55
CA MET A 25 -13.19 -10.98 -11.49
C MET A 25 -13.94 -11.14 -10.16
N ILE A 26 -13.40 -11.97 -9.26
CA ILE A 26 -13.89 -12.07 -7.89
C ILE A 26 -13.30 -10.87 -7.13
N VAL A 27 -14.18 -9.98 -6.68
CA VAL A 27 -13.81 -8.84 -5.83
C VAL A 27 -14.21 -9.16 -4.41
N GLU A 28 -13.23 -9.20 -3.52
CA GLU A 28 -13.48 -9.26 -2.09
C GLU A 28 -13.51 -7.86 -1.50
N HIS A 29 -14.51 -7.62 -0.66
CA HIS A 29 -14.68 -6.35 0.05
C HIS A 29 -14.26 -6.53 1.51
N TYR A 30 -13.31 -5.71 1.93
CA TYR A 30 -12.87 -5.59 3.32
C TYR A 30 -13.32 -4.23 3.88
N THR A 31 -14.01 -4.27 5.00
CA THR A 31 -14.52 -3.11 5.74
C THR A 31 -14.05 -3.20 7.19
N ALA A 32 -14.42 -2.21 8.00
CA ALA A 32 -14.17 -2.22 9.44
C ALA A 32 -14.74 -3.45 10.15
N GLU A 33 -15.88 -3.93 9.68
CA GLU A 33 -16.51 -5.16 10.18
C GLU A 33 -15.72 -6.43 9.81
N ARG A 34 -14.81 -6.33 8.84
CA ARG A 34 -13.96 -7.43 8.35
C ARG A 34 -12.47 -7.20 8.66
N GLY A 35 -12.19 -6.45 9.72
CA GLY A 35 -10.85 -6.29 10.29
C GLY A 35 -10.05 -5.10 9.79
N LEU A 36 -10.50 -4.38 8.76
CA LEU A 36 -9.83 -3.14 8.34
C LEU A 36 -9.96 -2.08 9.45
N PRO A 37 -8.91 -1.36 9.86
CA PRO A 37 -9.04 -0.47 11.02
C PRO A 37 -9.97 0.73 10.79
N ASN A 38 -10.11 1.15 9.52
CA ASN A 38 -11.06 2.17 9.13
C ASN A 38 -11.39 2.09 7.63
N ASN A 39 -12.65 2.35 7.27
CA ASN A 39 -13.13 2.31 5.88
C ASN A 39 -12.54 3.40 4.98
N ILE A 40 -11.91 4.44 5.53
CA ILE A 40 -11.28 5.52 4.77
C ILE A 40 -9.78 5.20 4.62
N VAL A 41 -9.46 4.51 3.52
CA VAL A 41 -8.10 4.20 3.08
C VAL A 41 -7.64 5.28 2.11
N ASN A 42 -6.59 6.01 2.46
CA ASN A 42 -6.05 7.10 1.64
C ASN A 42 -4.89 6.65 0.73
N CYS A 43 -4.12 5.64 1.15
CA CYS A 43 -2.98 5.14 0.38
C CYS A 43 -2.69 3.68 0.70
N THR A 44 -2.02 3.01 -0.24
CA THR A 44 -1.63 1.60 -0.15
C THR A 44 -0.20 1.43 -0.65
N LEU A 45 0.55 0.52 -0.04
CA LEU A 45 1.90 0.15 -0.43
C LEU A 45 2.09 -1.38 -0.29
N LYS A 46 2.54 -2.06 -1.34
CA LYS A 46 3.06 -3.43 -1.19
C LYS A 46 4.50 -3.34 -0.67
N GLY A 47 4.74 -3.80 0.55
CA GLY A 47 6.06 -3.80 1.17
C GLY A 47 6.97 -4.89 0.59
N GLN A 48 8.28 -4.70 0.75
CA GLN A 48 9.29 -5.71 0.43
C GLN A 48 9.19 -6.96 1.32
N ASP A 49 8.53 -6.84 2.47
CA ASP A 49 8.20 -7.93 3.40
C ASP A 49 7.01 -8.80 2.94
N GLY A 50 6.37 -8.44 1.83
CA GLY A 50 5.21 -9.16 1.28
C GLY A 50 3.86 -8.71 1.85
N PHE A 51 3.84 -7.88 2.90
CA PHE A 51 2.59 -7.33 3.43
C PHE A 51 2.07 -6.20 2.54
N VAL A 52 0.75 -5.99 2.57
CA VAL A 52 0.13 -4.79 2.01
C VAL A 52 -0.15 -3.81 3.14
N TRP A 53 0.47 -2.64 3.05
CA TRP A 53 0.36 -1.56 4.01
C TRP A 53 -0.69 -0.56 3.57
N PHE A 54 -1.55 -0.14 4.48
CA PHE A 54 -2.64 0.81 4.26
C PHE A 54 -2.49 2.01 5.19
N GLY A 55 -2.52 3.20 4.62
CA GLY A 55 -2.62 4.44 5.36
C GLY A 55 -4.09 4.86 5.46
N THR A 56 -4.63 4.87 6.67
CA THR A 56 -6.04 5.18 6.91
C THR A 56 -6.21 6.47 7.70
N TRP A 57 -7.45 6.89 7.92
CA TRP A 57 -7.76 7.97 8.84
C TRP A 57 -7.46 7.64 10.31
N TYR A 58 -7.47 6.37 10.68
CA TYR A 58 -7.28 5.92 12.07
C TYR A 58 -5.86 5.43 12.35
N GLY A 59 -5.03 5.28 11.33
CA GLY A 59 -3.63 4.92 11.49
C GLY A 59 -3.11 4.00 10.40
N LEU A 60 -1.94 3.42 10.67
CA LEU A 60 -1.27 2.46 9.81
C LEU A 60 -1.87 1.07 10.01
N CYS A 61 -2.01 0.33 8.92
CA CYS A 61 -2.47 -1.05 8.95
C CYS A 61 -1.65 -1.91 7.98
N SER A 62 -1.39 -3.18 8.32
CA SER A 62 -0.83 -4.17 7.41
C SER A 62 -1.80 -5.33 7.17
N PHE A 63 -1.73 -5.93 5.99
CA PHE A 63 -2.48 -7.13 5.61
C PHE A 63 -1.54 -8.21 5.09
N ASP A 64 -1.67 -9.43 5.63
CA ASP A 64 -0.84 -10.59 5.29
C ASP A 64 -1.43 -11.47 4.15
N GLY A 65 -2.60 -11.10 3.64
CA GLY A 65 -3.39 -11.92 2.70
C GLY A 65 -4.62 -12.58 3.34
N THR A 66 -4.68 -12.61 4.68
CA THR A 66 -5.77 -13.20 5.46
C THR A 66 -6.27 -12.31 6.60
N LYS A 67 -5.39 -11.57 7.26
CA LYS A 67 -5.70 -10.77 8.45
C LYS A 67 -5.11 -9.37 8.34
N PHE A 68 -5.87 -8.41 8.84
CA PHE A 68 -5.42 -7.05 9.06
C PHE A 68 -4.85 -6.91 10.47
N ARG A 69 -3.81 -6.07 10.60
CA ARG A 69 -3.24 -5.65 11.87
C ARG A 69 -3.18 -4.13 11.93
N SER A 70 -3.78 -3.54 12.96
CA SER A 70 -3.64 -2.12 13.28
C SER A 70 -2.33 -1.87 14.01
N TYR A 71 -1.70 -0.74 13.73
CA TYR A 71 -0.59 -0.22 14.53
C TYR A 71 -1.07 1.06 15.22
N ASP A 72 -1.89 0.88 16.25
CA ASP A 72 -2.39 1.93 17.14
C ASP A 72 -1.94 1.64 18.59
N ASN A 73 -2.00 2.66 19.46
CA ASN A 73 -1.55 2.55 20.84
C ASN A 73 -2.50 1.72 21.74
N HIS A 74 -3.39 0.88 21.18
CA HIS A 74 -4.39 0.18 21.99
C HIS A 74 -3.78 -0.88 22.93
N ASP A 75 -2.61 -1.42 22.61
CA ASP A 75 -2.01 -2.53 23.35
C ASP A 75 -0.96 -2.10 24.41
N GLY A 76 -0.90 -0.81 24.75
CA GLY A 76 -0.02 -0.32 25.83
C GLY A 76 1.48 -0.33 25.49
N PHE A 77 1.84 -0.59 24.22
CA PHE A 77 3.17 -0.33 23.70
C PHE A 77 3.34 1.17 23.51
N TYR A 78 3.87 1.84 24.53
CA TYR A 78 4.33 3.21 24.42
C TYR A 78 5.61 3.22 23.58
N SER A 79 5.48 3.33 22.25
CA SER A 79 6.49 4.12 21.55
C SER A 79 6.47 5.52 22.14
N ALA A 80 7.64 6.15 22.29
CA ALA A 80 7.74 7.51 22.83
C ALA A 80 6.81 8.50 22.10
N ASP A 81 6.49 8.20 20.84
CA ASP A 81 5.65 9.02 19.99
C ASP A 81 4.23 8.46 19.79
N ILE A 82 3.30 9.39 19.64
CA ILE A 82 1.89 9.13 19.31
C ILE A 82 1.80 8.60 17.87
N PRO A 83 1.15 7.43 17.63
CA PRO A 83 0.96 6.89 16.29
C PRO A 83 0.27 7.89 15.34
N PRO A 84 0.74 8.02 14.09
CA PRO A 84 0.16 8.92 13.13
C PRO A 84 -1.25 8.50 12.75
N ARG A 85 -2.15 9.49 12.67
CA ARG A 85 -3.51 9.35 12.13
C ARG A 85 -3.63 10.16 10.85
N LYS A 86 -4.71 9.97 10.08
CA LYS A 86 -4.93 10.68 8.80
C LYS A 86 -3.71 10.55 7.88
N ILE A 87 -3.24 9.32 7.69
CA ILE A 87 -2.08 9.02 6.85
C ILE A 87 -2.44 9.35 5.41
N GLN A 88 -1.62 10.15 4.75
CA GLN A 88 -1.79 10.59 3.37
C GLN A 88 -0.93 9.76 2.40
N ARG A 89 0.29 9.39 2.81
CA ARG A 89 1.23 8.67 1.97
C ARG A 89 2.17 7.80 2.80
N ILE A 90 2.50 6.64 2.25
CA ILE A 90 3.50 5.71 2.78
C ILE A 90 4.52 5.42 1.67
N VAL A 91 5.81 5.46 2.00
CA VAL A 91 6.89 5.00 1.12
C VAL A 91 7.85 4.15 1.95
N GLU A 92 8.23 2.99 1.42
CA GLU A 92 9.28 2.16 2.03
C GLU A 92 10.65 2.53 1.45
N ASP A 93 11.65 2.68 2.32
CA ASP A 93 13.03 2.89 1.92
C ASP A 93 13.79 1.57 1.69
N ARG A 94 15.09 1.68 1.35
CA ARG A 94 15.95 0.52 1.07
C ARG A 94 16.30 -0.30 2.31
N ASN A 95 16.16 0.27 3.51
CA ASN A 95 16.41 -0.42 4.77
C ASN A 95 15.13 -1.09 5.30
N GLY A 96 13.99 -0.90 4.64
CA GLY A 96 12.70 -1.41 5.06
C GLY A 96 12.04 -0.58 6.15
N TYR A 97 12.39 0.70 6.32
CA TYR A 97 11.56 1.59 7.13
C TYR A 97 10.41 2.15 6.30
N LEU A 98 9.27 2.38 6.95
CA LEU A 98 8.16 3.08 6.32
C LEU A 98 8.21 4.56 6.67
N TRP A 99 8.33 5.40 5.66
CA TRP A 99 8.18 6.85 5.76
C TRP A 99 6.71 7.20 5.57
N ILE A 100 6.12 7.86 6.56
CA ILE A 100 4.69 8.12 6.66
C ILE A 100 4.45 9.62 6.73
N LYS A 101 3.71 10.15 5.76
CA LYS A 101 3.26 11.54 5.74
C LYS A 101 1.78 11.61 6.08
N THR A 102 1.42 12.48 7.00
CA THR A 102 0.03 12.75 7.39
C THR A 102 -0.52 14.00 6.69
N ILE A 103 -1.85 14.15 6.70
CA ILE A 103 -2.54 15.30 6.07
C ILE A 103 -2.11 16.64 6.68
N ASP A 104 -1.84 16.67 7.98
CA ASP A 104 -1.34 17.85 8.71
C ASP A 104 0.17 18.11 8.50
N ARG A 105 0.76 17.49 7.46
CA ARG A 105 2.14 17.68 7.00
C ARG A 105 3.22 17.17 7.97
N LYS A 106 2.86 16.36 8.96
CA LYS A 106 3.83 15.68 9.82
C LYS A 106 4.43 14.46 9.10
N LEU A 107 5.67 14.15 9.47
CA LEU A 107 6.47 13.05 8.96
C LEU A 107 6.83 12.12 10.12
N TYR A 108 6.63 10.82 9.88
CA TYR A 108 6.95 9.77 10.81
C TYR A 108 7.78 8.70 10.10
N LEU A 109 8.70 8.10 10.84
CA LEU A 109 9.37 6.87 10.46
C LEU A 109 8.76 5.73 11.27
N PHE A 110 8.39 4.63 10.61
CA PHE A 110 7.94 3.42 11.29
C PHE A 110 8.97 2.31 11.12
N ASP A 111 9.48 1.84 12.25
CA ASP A 111 10.35 0.67 12.33
C ASP A 111 9.48 -0.58 12.39
N LYS A 112 9.47 -1.36 11.31
CA LYS A 112 8.69 -2.60 11.22
C LYS A 112 9.17 -3.69 12.18
N LYS A 113 10.44 -3.69 12.57
CA LYS A 113 11.04 -4.71 13.44
C LYS A 113 10.66 -4.48 14.90
N HIS A 114 10.69 -3.22 15.33
CA HIS A 114 10.36 -2.84 16.70
C HIS A 114 8.92 -2.35 16.85
N GLU A 115 8.19 -2.23 15.73
CA GLU A 115 6.79 -1.79 15.65
C GLU A 115 6.55 -0.44 16.32
N SER A 116 7.50 0.48 16.11
CA SER A 116 7.53 1.79 16.77
C SER A 116 7.53 2.92 15.77
N PHE A 117 6.83 4.00 16.14
CA PHE A 117 6.87 5.26 15.40
C PHE A 117 7.94 6.19 15.99
N HIS A 118 8.63 6.91 15.10
CA HIS A 118 9.50 8.04 15.42
C HIS A 118 8.98 9.29 14.70
N ALA A 119 8.64 10.34 15.45
CA ALA A 119 8.16 11.60 14.93
C ALA A 119 9.32 12.43 14.38
N VAL A 120 9.63 12.21 13.10
CA VAL A 120 10.69 12.97 12.41
C VAL A 120 10.33 14.46 12.32
N TYR A 121 9.03 14.80 12.20
CA TYR A 121 8.60 16.20 12.06
C TYR A 121 9.15 17.12 13.15
N ASP A 122 9.14 16.70 14.41
CA ASP A 122 9.55 17.58 15.52
C ASP A 122 11.05 17.91 15.44
N ASP A 123 11.87 16.97 14.95
CA ASP A 123 13.31 17.14 14.76
C ASP A 123 13.65 18.06 13.58
N VAL A 124 12.88 18.01 12.48
CA VAL A 124 13.16 18.77 11.24
C VAL A 124 12.32 20.02 11.04
N LYS A 125 11.32 20.29 11.89
CA LYS A 125 10.46 21.48 11.79
C LYS A 125 11.26 22.78 11.80
N GLU A 126 12.36 22.82 12.55
CA GLU A 126 13.26 23.99 12.61
C GLU A 126 13.92 24.30 11.25
N TYR A 127 14.10 23.28 10.41
CA TYR A 127 14.85 23.39 9.16
C TYR A 127 13.99 23.43 7.90
N SER A 128 12.70 23.06 8.00
CA SER A 128 11.80 23.02 6.83
C SER A 128 10.32 23.01 7.19
N GLU A 129 9.56 23.96 6.64
CA GLU A 129 8.10 24.01 6.74
C GLU A 129 7.37 23.05 5.77
N ASN A 130 8.05 22.60 4.71
CA ASN A 130 7.43 21.87 3.59
C ASN A 130 8.14 20.55 3.31
N ILE A 131 8.05 19.61 4.25
CA ILE A 131 8.67 18.29 4.12
C ILE A 131 7.87 17.43 3.13
N GLN A 132 8.58 16.83 2.17
CA GLN A 132 8.02 15.92 1.17
C GLN A 132 8.75 14.58 1.18
N ILE A 133 7.98 13.49 1.04
CA ILE A 133 8.55 12.16 0.83
C ILE A 133 8.74 11.96 -0.67
N ILE A 134 10.00 11.95 -1.11
CA ILE A 134 10.38 11.71 -2.50
C ILE A 134 11.07 10.34 -2.56
N LYS A 135 10.50 9.42 -3.34
CA LYS A 135 11.16 8.15 -3.63
C LYS A 135 12.17 8.40 -4.75
N ILE A 136 13.46 8.40 -4.40
CA ILE A 136 14.53 8.45 -5.39
C ILE A 136 14.76 7.00 -5.87
N GLN A 137 14.52 6.75 -7.15
CA GLN A 137 14.73 5.44 -7.78
C GLN A 137 16.20 5.28 -8.18
#